data_AF-A0A357NCC7-F1
#
_entry.id   AF-A0A357NCC7-F1
#
_cell.length_a   1.000
_cell.length_b   1.000
_cell.length_c   1.000
_cell.angle_alpha   90.00
_cell.angle_beta   90.00
_cell.angle_gamma   90.00
#
_symmetry.space_group_name_H-M   'P 1'
#
loop_
_entity.id
_entity.type
_entity.pdbx_description
1 polymer ?
#
loop_
_entity_poly.entity_id
_entity_poly.type
_entity_poly.pdbx_seq_one_letter_code
_entity_poly.pdbx_strand_id
1 'polypeptide(L)'
;MNEHGSCDKCAQELLPLAKAQGFETVWDRHESQLPQCGFGLLGVCCRQCWKGPCRINPFGDGPAKGVCGADAHTIVARNLIRGIAAGTAAHSEHGRHIVKTLLELAEGHAPDYAVKDEEKLRKVAALLQIATEGKDINEIAREVATATLEDYASQREAEPCRWLEKTVPAARLAKFVELGVAPHNIDATVTDIMGRTHVGTDADPVNLLLAGVRSSLADYTGMYLGTELSDVLFGTPQPVVTKANLGVLKADAVNIAVHGHNPLLSELVCDAALALNDAAVKAGAKEGINIVGVCCTGNEVLMRRGIPLASNYLSQELAILTGAVDAMVVDVQCIMPSLGGLKDCFHTELITTMSTCKIPGASHVEFHTETAGENARKIVALAIDAYKRRDHSRVNIPRHTTTVIGGFSAEAIVGA
;
A
#
# COMPACT_ATOMS: atom_id res chain seq x y z
N MET A 1 9.56 14.91 -22.36
CA MET A 1 8.19 14.48 -22.05
C MET A 1 7.34 14.72 -23.28
N ASN A 2 6.43 13.81 -23.58
CA ASN A 2 5.43 13.96 -24.64
C ASN A 2 4.38 15.02 -24.29
N GLU A 3 3.57 15.40 -25.27
CA GLU A 3 2.59 16.50 -25.24
C GLU A 3 1.56 16.42 -24.10
N HIS A 4 1.42 15.26 -23.43
CA HIS A 4 0.44 15.00 -22.37
C HIS A 4 1.05 14.46 -21.06
N GLY A 5 2.38 14.49 -20.89
CA GLY A 5 3.02 14.16 -19.61
C GLY A 5 3.00 12.68 -19.19
N SER A 6 2.69 11.74 -20.09
CA SER A 6 2.78 10.29 -19.85
C SER A 6 3.18 9.49 -21.09
N CYS A 7 4.17 8.60 -20.97
CA CYS A 7 4.59 7.68 -22.05
C CYS A 7 3.65 6.48 -22.25
N ASP A 8 2.67 6.30 -21.38
CA ASP A 8 1.64 5.26 -21.54
C ASP A 8 0.66 5.63 -22.67
N LYS A 9 0.50 4.74 -23.65
CA LYS A 9 -0.42 4.94 -24.79
C LYS A 9 -1.87 5.09 -24.34
N CYS A 10 -2.30 4.37 -23.30
CA CYS A 10 -3.64 4.52 -22.75
C CYS A 10 -3.86 5.92 -22.18
N ALA A 11 -2.84 6.47 -21.50
CA ALA A 11 -2.91 7.84 -20.99
C ALA A 11 -2.91 8.87 -22.13
N GLN A 12 -2.11 8.64 -23.18
CA GLN A 12 -2.10 9.50 -24.36
C GLN A 12 -3.46 9.55 -25.08
N GLU A 13 -4.25 8.48 -25.03
CA GLU A 13 -5.61 8.46 -25.59
C GLU A 13 -6.64 9.10 -24.67
N LEU A 14 -6.57 8.87 -23.35
CA LEU A 14 -7.60 9.32 -22.41
C LEU A 14 -7.42 10.76 -21.94
N LEU A 15 -6.19 11.28 -21.81
CA LEU A 15 -5.96 12.64 -21.32
C LEU A 15 -6.58 13.73 -22.22
N PRO A 16 -6.48 13.67 -23.56
CA PRO A 16 -7.18 14.62 -24.44
C PRO A 16 -8.70 14.56 -24.28
N LEU A 17 -9.25 13.37 -24.06
CA LEU A 17 -10.69 13.16 -23.88
C LEU A 17 -11.18 13.69 -22.53
N ALA A 18 -10.41 13.45 -21.45
CA ALA A 18 -10.67 14.02 -20.14
C ALA A 18 -10.72 15.55 -20.22
N LYS A 19 -9.73 16.17 -20.88
CA LYS A 19 -9.69 17.62 -21.12
C LYS A 19 -10.90 18.11 -21.92
N ALA A 20 -11.27 17.42 -23.00
CA ALA A 20 -12.43 17.79 -23.83
C ALA A 20 -13.77 17.70 -23.07
N GLN A 21 -13.86 16.80 -22.07
CA GLN A 21 -15.04 16.62 -21.23
C GLN A 21 -14.99 17.45 -19.93
N GLY A 22 -13.93 18.22 -19.71
CA GLY A 22 -13.76 19.06 -18.52
C GLY A 22 -13.44 18.27 -17.24
N PHE A 23 -12.96 17.04 -17.36
CA PHE A 23 -12.48 16.26 -16.22
C PHE A 23 -11.05 16.63 -15.87
N GLU A 24 -10.85 17.13 -14.66
CA GLU A 24 -9.52 17.42 -14.11
C GLU A 24 -8.82 16.13 -13.68
N THR A 25 -7.56 15.96 -14.10
CA THR A 25 -6.70 14.83 -13.75
C THR A 25 -5.49 15.26 -12.92
N VAL A 26 -4.71 14.29 -12.40
CA VAL A 26 -3.46 14.56 -11.69
C VAL A 26 -2.45 15.38 -12.51
N TRP A 27 -2.47 15.26 -13.85
CA TRP A 27 -1.61 16.05 -14.72
C TRP A 27 -2.03 17.52 -14.75
N ASP A 28 -3.33 17.80 -14.82
CA ASP A 28 -3.87 19.17 -14.77
C ASP A 28 -3.61 19.80 -13.40
N ARG A 29 -3.78 19.02 -12.32
CA ARG A 29 -3.45 19.46 -10.95
C ARG A 29 -1.97 19.70 -10.76
N HIS A 30 -1.09 18.94 -11.41
CA HIS A 30 0.34 19.19 -11.38
C HIS A 30 0.70 20.49 -12.13
N GLU A 31 0.15 20.70 -13.32
CA GLU A 31 0.39 21.92 -14.11
C GLU A 31 -0.06 23.18 -13.34
N SER A 32 -1.21 23.13 -12.65
CA SER A 32 -1.69 24.26 -11.84
C SER A 32 -0.84 24.55 -10.60
N GLN A 33 0.02 23.62 -10.18
CA GLN A 33 0.97 23.80 -9.09
C GLN A 33 2.30 24.40 -9.56
N LEU A 34 2.50 24.64 -10.87
CA LEU A 34 3.74 25.19 -11.39
C LEU A 34 3.78 26.74 -11.41
N PRO A 35 4.93 27.36 -11.09
CA PRO A 35 6.11 26.73 -10.48
C PRO A 35 5.85 26.37 -9.01
N GLN A 36 6.28 25.17 -8.60
CA GLN A 36 6.17 24.74 -7.21
C GLN A 36 7.08 25.57 -6.29
N CYS A 37 6.75 25.62 -4.99
CA CYS A 37 7.50 26.38 -3.99
C CYS A 37 8.95 25.90 -3.84
N GLY A 38 9.91 26.74 -4.24
CA GLY A 38 11.35 26.42 -4.17
C GLY A 38 11.88 26.12 -2.76
N PHE A 39 11.37 26.78 -1.72
CA PHE A 39 11.76 26.49 -0.33
C PHE A 39 11.32 25.09 0.13
N GLY A 40 10.16 24.64 -0.36
CA GLY A 40 9.65 23.29 -0.09
C GLY A 40 10.47 22.24 -0.83
N LEU A 41 10.73 22.46 -2.13
CA LEU A 41 11.55 21.56 -2.96
C LEU A 41 12.97 21.36 -2.42
N LEU A 42 13.57 22.42 -1.89
CA LEU A 42 14.91 22.36 -1.27
C LEU A 42 14.88 21.85 0.19
N GLY A 43 13.70 21.62 0.77
CA GLY A 43 13.55 21.13 2.14
C GLY A 43 13.89 22.14 3.24
N VAL A 44 14.08 23.42 2.90
CA VAL A 44 14.54 24.49 3.82
C VAL A 44 13.38 25.27 4.48
N CYS A 45 12.14 24.80 4.33
CA CYS A 45 10.96 25.33 5.00
C CYS A 45 10.62 24.48 6.23
N CYS A 46 10.42 25.10 7.40
CA CYS A 46 10.05 24.42 8.65
C CYS A 46 8.70 24.90 9.19
N ARG A 47 7.81 23.95 9.47
CA ARG A 47 6.44 24.16 10.01
C ARG A 47 6.17 23.37 11.30
N GLN A 48 7.22 22.98 12.02
CA GLN A 48 7.11 22.07 13.18
C GLN A 48 6.56 22.73 14.45
N CYS A 49 6.38 24.05 14.48
CA CYS A 49 5.78 24.75 15.61
C CYS A 49 5.05 26.02 15.20
N TRP A 50 4.32 26.61 16.15
CA TRP A 50 3.49 27.81 15.99
C TRP A 50 4.27 29.09 15.65
N LYS A 51 5.60 29.11 15.82
CA LYS A 51 6.45 30.27 15.45
C LYS A 51 6.72 30.35 13.93
N GLY A 52 6.42 29.29 13.19
CA GLY A 52 6.63 29.20 11.74
C GLY A 52 5.49 29.81 10.91
N PRO A 53 5.53 29.67 9.57
CA PRO A 53 6.56 28.95 8.81
C PRO A 53 7.92 29.69 8.81
N CYS A 54 8.98 28.98 9.17
CA CYS A 54 10.36 29.45 8.97
C CYS A 54 10.86 29.00 7.60
N ARG A 55 11.72 29.78 6.95
CA ARG A 55 12.40 29.40 5.71
C ARG A 55 13.84 29.89 5.73
N ILE A 56 14.75 29.16 5.11
CA ILE A 56 16.15 29.58 4.92
C ILE A 56 16.36 29.98 3.46
N ASN A 57 17.03 31.11 3.20
CA ASN A 57 17.50 31.41 1.84
C ASN A 57 18.83 30.68 1.60
N PRO A 58 18.89 29.68 0.69
CA PRO A 58 20.11 28.94 0.43
C PRO A 58 21.19 29.75 -0.31
N PHE A 59 20.83 30.92 -0.87
CA PHE A 59 21.73 31.76 -1.69
C PHE A 59 22.34 32.96 -0.94
N GLY A 60 22.18 33.03 0.38
CA GLY A 60 22.86 34.02 1.24
C GLY A 60 22.08 35.30 1.54
N ASP A 61 21.17 35.73 0.66
CA ASP A 61 20.35 36.93 0.88
C ASP A 61 19.08 36.62 1.69
N GLY A 62 19.20 36.39 3.01
CA GLY A 62 18.02 36.16 3.84
C GLY A 62 18.27 35.50 5.20
N PRO A 63 17.21 35.03 5.88
CA PRO A 63 17.34 34.34 7.15
C PRO A 63 18.18 33.07 6.99
N ALA A 64 19.26 32.96 7.78
CA ALA A 64 20.15 31.79 7.81
C ALA A 64 19.74 30.74 8.87
N LYS A 65 18.82 31.10 9.77
CA LYS A 65 18.27 30.23 10.82
C LYS A 65 16.76 30.46 10.97
N GLY A 66 16.05 29.43 11.42
CA GLY A 66 14.69 29.57 11.90
C GLY A 66 14.64 30.37 13.20
N VAL A 67 13.43 30.75 13.65
CA VAL A 67 13.22 31.57 14.85
C VAL A 67 13.82 30.93 16.11
N CYS A 68 13.82 29.59 16.20
CA CYS A 68 14.42 28.86 17.32
C CYS A 68 15.94 28.63 17.20
N GLY A 69 16.57 29.12 16.13
CA GLY A 69 18.00 28.94 15.86
C GLY A 69 18.37 27.72 15.01
N ALA A 70 17.42 26.86 14.64
CA ALA A 70 17.66 25.72 13.74
C ALA A 70 18.16 26.21 12.36
N ASP A 71 19.26 25.64 11.89
CA ASP A 71 19.84 25.95 10.58
C ASP A 71 19.24 25.12 9.43
N ALA A 72 19.73 25.33 8.22
CA ALA A 72 19.27 24.59 7.04
C ALA A 72 19.47 23.07 7.20
N HIS A 73 20.60 22.62 7.75
CA HIS A 73 20.90 21.20 7.91
C HIS A 73 19.93 20.52 8.86
N THR A 74 19.66 21.15 10.01
CA THR A 74 18.67 20.68 10.98
C THR A 74 17.28 20.61 10.34
N ILE A 75 16.86 21.67 9.65
CA ILE A 75 15.52 21.74 9.05
C ILE A 75 15.36 20.64 7.99
N VAL A 76 16.33 20.50 7.08
CA VAL A 76 16.30 19.50 6.01
C VAL A 76 16.31 18.09 6.59
N ALA A 77 17.21 17.80 7.55
CA ALA A 77 17.29 16.48 8.18
C ALA A 77 15.98 16.13 8.90
N ARG A 78 15.38 17.05 9.66
CA ARG A 78 14.09 16.81 10.32
C ARG A 78 12.95 16.58 9.33
N ASN A 79 12.90 17.35 8.25
CA ASN A 79 11.88 17.19 7.20
C ASN A 79 12.01 15.83 6.52
N LEU A 80 13.24 15.43 6.16
CA LEU A 80 13.53 14.13 5.56
C LEU A 80 13.10 12.99 6.48
N ILE A 81 13.57 12.97 7.73
CA ILE A 81 13.32 11.83 8.62
C ILE A 81 11.85 11.74 9.05
N ARG A 82 11.10 12.86 9.10
CA ARG A 82 9.63 12.80 9.26
C ARG A 82 8.94 12.15 8.06
N GLY A 83 9.45 12.37 6.84
CA GLY A 83 9.00 11.66 5.64
C GLY A 83 9.29 10.17 5.72
N ILE A 84 10.49 9.80 6.19
CA ILE A 84 10.85 8.40 6.44
C ILE A 84 9.90 7.77 7.47
N ALA A 85 9.67 8.43 8.61
CA ALA A 85 8.78 7.93 9.66
C ALA A 85 7.33 7.74 9.16
N ALA A 86 6.85 8.58 8.25
CA ALA A 86 5.54 8.41 7.64
C ALA A 86 5.48 7.14 6.77
N GLY A 87 6.55 6.85 6.01
CA GLY A 87 6.69 5.59 5.28
C GLY A 87 6.76 4.38 6.22
N THR A 88 7.62 4.45 7.24
CA THR A 88 7.74 3.43 8.29
C THR A 88 6.42 3.15 8.96
N ALA A 89 5.63 4.17 9.31
CA ALA A 89 4.32 4.01 9.92
C ALA A 89 3.34 3.30 8.97
N ALA A 90 3.40 3.59 7.67
CA ALA A 90 2.54 2.97 6.67
C ALA A 90 2.83 1.47 6.50
N HIS A 91 4.11 1.08 6.40
CA HIS A 91 4.49 -0.34 6.34
C HIS A 91 4.34 -1.06 7.69
N SER A 92 4.54 -0.35 8.81
CA SER A 92 4.27 -0.86 10.16
C SER A 92 2.79 -1.24 10.33
N GLU A 93 1.87 -0.38 9.89
CA GLU A 93 0.43 -0.66 9.94
C GLU A 93 0.06 -1.84 9.06
N HIS A 94 0.55 -1.87 7.82
CA HIS A 94 0.32 -2.98 6.89
C HIS A 94 0.77 -4.32 7.49
N GLY A 95 2.03 -4.40 7.95
CA GLY A 95 2.59 -5.61 8.55
C GLY A 95 1.86 -6.01 9.84
N ARG A 96 1.47 -5.04 10.67
CA ARG A 96 0.69 -5.28 11.89
C ARG A 96 -0.69 -5.86 11.59
N HIS A 97 -1.37 -5.33 10.58
CA HIS A 97 -2.70 -5.81 10.22
C HIS A 97 -2.64 -7.28 9.80
N ILE A 98 -1.62 -7.68 9.04
CA ILE A 98 -1.40 -9.07 8.63
C ILE A 98 -1.11 -9.97 9.84
N VAL A 99 -0.16 -9.62 10.72
CA VAL A 99 0.17 -10.46 11.88
C VAL A 99 -1.00 -10.57 12.86
N LYS A 100 -1.78 -9.50 13.05
CA LYS A 100 -3.00 -9.55 13.87
C LYS A 100 -4.03 -10.49 13.26
N THR A 101 -4.22 -10.45 11.94
CA THR A 101 -5.14 -11.38 11.26
C THR A 101 -4.67 -12.82 11.39
N LEU A 102 -3.35 -13.08 11.30
CA LEU A 102 -2.79 -14.42 11.52
C LEU A 102 -3.04 -14.91 12.96
N LEU A 103 -2.92 -14.02 13.96
CA LEU A 103 -3.25 -14.35 15.35
C LEU A 103 -4.74 -14.65 15.52
N GLU A 104 -5.61 -13.77 15.01
CA GLU A 104 -7.07 -13.94 15.06
C GLU A 104 -7.51 -15.23 14.35
N LEU A 105 -6.88 -15.58 13.23
CA LEU A 105 -7.06 -16.86 12.55
C LEU A 105 -6.67 -18.03 13.44
N ALA A 106 -5.49 -17.98 14.06
CA ALA A 106 -4.98 -19.06 14.90
C ALA A 106 -5.84 -19.29 16.14
N GLU A 107 -6.53 -18.25 16.61
CA GLU A 107 -7.48 -18.28 17.73
C GLU A 107 -8.92 -18.64 17.30
N GLY A 108 -9.18 -18.78 16.00
CA GLY A 108 -10.50 -19.12 15.47
C GLY A 108 -11.48 -17.93 15.34
N HIS A 109 -10.97 -16.71 15.37
CA HIS A 109 -11.75 -15.48 15.24
C HIS A 109 -11.82 -14.93 13.79
N ALA A 110 -11.02 -15.45 12.85
CA ALA A 110 -11.01 -15.01 11.46
C ALA A 110 -11.38 -16.15 10.48
N PRO A 111 -12.67 -16.55 10.40
CA PRO A 111 -13.09 -17.81 9.76
C PRO A 111 -12.95 -17.85 8.24
N ASP A 112 -12.85 -16.69 7.58
CA ASP A 112 -12.67 -16.60 6.12
C ASP A 112 -11.18 -16.70 5.70
N TYR A 113 -10.26 -16.78 6.67
CA TYR A 113 -8.83 -16.94 6.42
C TYR A 113 -8.37 -18.36 6.73
N ALA A 114 -7.28 -18.78 6.09
CA ALA A 114 -6.61 -20.06 6.34
C ALA A 114 -5.09 -19.87 6.19
N VAL A 115 -4.29 -20.72 6.83
CA VAL A 115 -2.88 -20.89 6.46
C VAL A 115 -2.85 -21.63 5.13
N LYS A 116 -2.57 -20.92 4.03
CA LYS A 116 -2.50 -21.50 2.68
C LYS A 116 -1.12 -22.08 2.37
N ASP A 117 -0.07 -21.61 3.05
CA ASP A 117 1.30 -22.11 2.90
C ASP A 117 1.89 -22.56 4.23
N GLU A 118 1.61 -23.82 4.59
CA GLU A 118 2.13 -24.44 5.82
C GLU A 118 3.65 -24.58 5.80
N GLU A 119 4.26 -24.79 4.63
CA GLU A 119 5.71 -24.91 4.51
C GLU A 119 6.38 -23.57 4.82
N LYS A 120 5.87 -22.47 4.24
CA LYS A 120 6.31 -21.11 4.55
C LYS A 120 6.14 -20.80 6.03
N LEU A 121 5.01 -21.15 6.65
CA LEU A 121 4.80 -20.95 8.08
C LEU A 121 5.86 -21.66 8.92
N ARG A 122 6.19 -22.91 8.58
CA ARG A 122 7.24 -23.67 9.28
C ARG A 122 8.64 -23.08 9.05
N LYS A 123 8.93 -22.55 7.87
CA LYS A 123 10.19 -21.83 7.58
C LYS A 123 10.29 -20.54 8.38
N VAL A 124 9.21 -19.76 8.46
CA VAL A 124 9.13 -18.56 9.30
C VAL A 124 9.31 -18.92 10.78
N ALA A 125 8.64 -19.98 11.26
CA ALA A 125 8.84 -20.45 12.62
C ALA A 125 10.32 -20.82 12.88
N ALA A 126 10.96 -21.56 11.97
CA ALA A 126 12.38 -21.89 12.08
C ALA A 126 13.28 -20.64 12.07
N LEU A 127 13.00 -19.66 11.21
CA LEU A 127 13.70 -18.37 11.15
C LEU A 127 13.64 -17.64 12.50
N LEU A 128 12.45 -17.62 13.11
CA LEU A 128 12.19 -17.01 14.41
C LEU A 128 12.58 -17.92 15.59
N GLN A 129 13.17 -19.08 15.32
CA GLN A 129 13.63 -20.07 16.31
C GLN A 129 12.51 -20.62 17.19
N ILE A 130 11.33 -20.84 16.59
CA ILE A 130 10.14 -21.41 17.21
C ILE A 130 10.07 -22.91 16.86
N ALA A 131 9.95 -23.75 17.89
CA ALA A 131 9.83 -25.20 17.71
C ALA A 131 8.46 -25.57 17.11
N THR A 132 8.45 -26.44 16.10
CA THR A 132 7.24 -26.85 15.37
C THR A 132 6.89 -28.34 15.50
N GLU A 133 7.77 -29.14 16.11
CA GLU A 133 7.56 -30.59 16.27
C GLU A 133 6.41 -30.88 17.25
N GLY A 134 5.48 -31.75 16.84
CA GLY A 134 4.32 -32.13 17.64
C GLY A 134 3.20 -31.08 17.74
N LYS A 135 3.36 -29.91 17.10
CA LYS A 135 2.38 -28.82 17.11
C LYS A 135 1.49 -28.84 15.88
N ASP A 136 0.23 -28.49 16.06
CA ASP A 136 -0.67 -28.22 14.95
C ASP A 136 -0.38 -26.85 14.30
N ILE A 137 -0.97 -26.61 13.13
CA ILE A 137 -0.72 -25.41 12.33
C ILE A 137 -1.18 -24.13 13.04
N ASN A 138 -2.30 -24.17 13.77
CA ASN A 138 -2.81 -23.00 14.47
C ASN A 138 -1.93 -22.66 15.68
N GLU A 139 -1.42 -23.67 16.38
CA GLU A 139 -0.45 -23.47 17.46
C GLU A 139 0.82 -22.80 16.95
N ILE A 140 1.37 -23.27 15.82
CA ILE A 140 2.55 -22.65 15.18
C ILE A 140 2.23 -21.21 14.74
N ALA A 141 1.08 -20.98 14.09
CA ALA A 141 0.66 -19.66 13.63
C ALA A 141 0.52 -18.67 14.80
N ARG A 142 -0.09 -19.09 15.91
CA ARG A 142 -0.21 -18.28 17.13
C ARG A 142 1.15 -17.90 17.70
N GLU A 143 2.08 -18.84 17.78
CA GLU A 143 3.43 -18.58 18.30
C GLU A 143 4.23 -17.64 17.39
N VAL A 144 4.17 -17.85 16.07
CA VAL A 144 4.79 -16.95 15.08
C VAL A 144 4.21 -15.55 15.18
N ALA A 145 2.88 -15.43 15.27
CA ALA A 145 2.21 -14.14 15.37
C ALA A 145 2.55 -13.41 16.68
N THR A 146 2.51 -14.13 17.81
CA THR A 146 2.86 -13.58 19.13
C THR A 146 4.32 -13.11 19.16
N ALA A 147 5.24 -13.94 18.67
CA ALA A 147 6.65 -13.57 18.56
C ALA A 147 6.84 -12.35 17.66
N THR A 148 6.14 -12.27 16.53
CA THR A 148 6.23 -11.12 15.62
C THR A 148 5.69 -9.84 16.25
N LEU A 149 4.60 -9.91 17.03
CA LEU A 149 4.04 -8.75 17.72
C LEU A 149 4.98 -8.14 18.77
N GLU A 150 5.93 -8.91 19.31
CA GLU A 150 6.97 -8.37 20.20
C GLU A 150 7.85 -7.31 19.52
N ASP A 151 8.07 -7.37 18.20
CA ASP A 151 8.82 -6.33 17.47
C ASP A 151 8.07 -4.99 17.37
N TYR A 152 6.79 -4.95 17.77
CA TYR A 152 6.00 -3.73 17.93
C TYR A 152 5.82 -3.32 19.40
N ALA A 153 6.04 -4.23 20.35
CA ALA A 153 5.75 -4.00 21.77
C ALA A 153 7.00 -3.84 22.64
N SER A 154 8.12 -4.46 22.25
CA SER A 154 9.34 -4.52 23.05
C SER A 154 9.82 -3.13 23.48
N GLN A 155 10.22 -3.02 24.75
CA GLN A 155 10.88 -1.84 25.34
C GLN A 155 12.34 -2.14 25.69
N ARG A 156 12.89 -3.27 25.23
CA ARG A 156 14.27 -3.68 25.47
C ARG A 156 15.18 -3.01 24.45
N GLU A 157 15.55 -1.75 24.70
CA GLU A 157 16.31 -0.92 23.74
C GLU A 157 17.65 -1.51 23.29
N ALA A 158 18.26 -2.39 24.10
CA ALA A 158 19.52 -3.05 23.77
C ALA A 158 19.37 -4.23 22.79
N GLU A 159 18.14 -4.71 22.57
CA GLU A 159 17.85 -5.86 21.71
C GLU A 159 17.22 -5.37 20.39
N PRO A 160 17.80 -5.68 19.23
CA PRO A 160 17.16 -5.40 17.95
C PRO A 160 15.82 -6.14 17.79
N CYS A 161 14.97 -5.63 16.90
CA CYS A 161 13.81 -6.37 16.39
C CYS A 161 14.26 -7.74 15.89
N ARG A 162 13.55 -8.80 16.31
CA ARG A 162 13.86 -10.18 15.96
C ARG A 162 13.86 -10.37 14.45
N TRP A 163 12.87 -9.83 13.75
CA TRP A 163 12.78 -9.93 12.29
C TRP A 163 13.98 -9.28 11.60
N LEU A 164 14.48 -8.13 12.09
CA LEU A 164 15.70 -7.54 11.56
C LEU A 164 16.91 -8.45 11.80
N GLU A 165 17.09 -8.92 13.04
CA GLU A 165 18.22 -9.75 13.44
C GLU A 165 18.32 -11.01 12.56
N LYS A 166 17.19 -11.66 12.27
CA LYS A 166 17.16 -12.95 11.57
C LYS A 166 17.23 -12.83 10.05
N THR A 167 16.96 -11.66 9.47
CA THR A 167 16.82 -11.51 8.01
C THR A 167 17.98 -10.80 7.34
N VAL A 168 18.90 -10.21 8.11
CA VAL A 168 20.11 -9.56 7.59
C VAL A 168 21.37 -10.39 7.89
N PRO A 169 22.42 -10.33 7.05
CA PRO A 169 23.68 -11.00 7.35
C PRO A 169 24.31 -10.49 8.65
N ALA A 170 24.98 -11.38 9.40
CA ALA A 170 25.59 -11.06 10.70
C ALA A 170 26.55 -9.85 10.65
N ALA A 171 27.37 -9.73 9.59
CA ALA A 171 28.25 -8.59 9.39
C ALA A 171 27.50 -7.26 9.23
N ARG A 172 26.30 -7.30 8.62
CA ARG A 172 25.44 -6.14 8.44
C ARG A 172 24.77 -5.75 9.75
N LEU A 173 24.24 -6.72 10.50
CA LEU A 173 23.67 -6.50 11.83
C LEU A 173 24.70 -5.88 12.80
N ALA A 174 25.92 -6.43 12.84
CA ALA A 174 27.00 -5.91 13.68
C ALA A 174 27.27 -4.43 13.40
N LYS A 175 27.23 -4.02 12.13
CA LYS A 175 27.39 -2.60 11.76
C LYS A 175 26.21 -1.74 12.22
N PHE A 176 24.99 -2.24 12.14
CA PHE A 176 23.82 -1.50 12.62
C PHE A 176 23.85 -1.30 14.14
N VAL A 177 24.30 -2.32 14.88
CA VAL A 177 24.49 -2.24 16.34
C VAL A 177 25.62 -1.26 16.68
N GLU A 178 26.77 -1.34 16.00
CA GLU A 178 27.90 -0.42 16.18
C GLU A 178 27.48 1.05 16.01
N LEU A 179 26.63 1.32 15.02
CA LEU A 179 26.13 2.66 14.72
C LEU A 179 24.92 3.09 15.58
N GLY A 180 24.38 2.20 16.43
CA GLY A 180 23.18 2.47 17.24
C GLY A 180 21.90 2.63 16.42
N VAL A 181 21.86 2.07 15.20
CA VAL A 181 20.72 2.21 14.27
C VAL A 181 19.87 0.94 14.16
N ALA A 182 20.20 -0.13 14.87
CA ALA A 182 19.32 -1.30 14.94
C ALA A 182 18.07 -0.95 15.77
N PRO A 183 16.85 -0.88 15.17
CA PRO A 183 15.63 -0.65 15.92
C PRO A 183 15.34 -1.81 16.88
N HIS A 184 14.86 -1.51 18.09
CA HIS A 184 14.34 -2.50 19.04
C HIS A 184 12.83 -2.71 18.91
N ASN A 185 12.14 -1.73 18.31
CA ASN A 185 10.70 -1.69 18.17
C ASN A 185 10.31 -0.82 16.97
N ILE A 186 9.44 -1.32 16.11
CA ILE A 186 9.03 -0.64 14.87
C ILE A 186 8.33 0.69 15.19
N ASP A 187 7.32 0.69 16.06
CA ASP A 187 6.52 1.88 16.39
C ASP A 187 7.24 2.90 17.27
N ALA A 188 8.08 2.41 18.18
CA ALA A 188 8.89 3.28 19.01
C ALA A 188 9.84 4.12 18.15
N THR A 189 10.31 3.62 17.00
CA THR A 189 11.18 4.38 16.10
C THR A 189 10.46 5.53 15.41
N VAL A 190 9.19 5.33 15.03
CA VAL A 190 8.32 6.39 14.51
C VAL A 190 8.09 7.46 15.59
N THR A 191 7.75 7.01 16.81
CA THR A 191 7.52 7.90 17.94
C THR A 191 8.78 8.70 18.31
N ASP A 192 9.95 8.05 18.31
CA ASP A 192 11.25 8.67 18.50
C ASP A 192 11.52 9.75 17.44
N ILE A 193 11.29 9.47 16.15
CA ILE A 193 11.44 10.50 15.12
C ILE A 193 10.52 11.69 15.38
N MET A 194 9.24 11.45 15.71
CA MET A 194 8.29 12.53 15.94
C MET A 194 8.68 13.38 17.16
N GLY A 195 9.15 12.74 18.24
CA GLY A 195 9.67 13.40 19.43
C GLY A 195 10.96 14.17 19.16
N ARG A 196 11.97 13.54 18.55
CA ARG A 196 13.30 14.13 18.33
C ARG A 196 13.31 15.26 17.30
N THR A 197 12.32 15.31 16.41
CA THR A 197 12.17 16.38 15.42
C THR A 197 11.25 17.52 15.90
N HIS A 198 10.84 17.53 17.17
CA HIS A 198 10.05 18.61 17.75
C HIS A 198 10.85 19.93 17.82
N VAL A 199 10.18 21.04 18.16
CA VAL A 199 10.88 22.30 18.41
C VAL A 199 11.72 22.20 19.69
N GLY A 200 12.98 22.66 19.63
CA GLY A 200 13.91 22.66 20.77
C GLY A 200 14.60 21.33 21.08
N THR A 201 14.43 20.31 20.23
CA THR A 201 15.08 19.00 20.37
C THR A 201 16.28 18.88 19.42
N ASP A 202 16.60 17.66 18.99
CA ASP A 202 17.80 17.31 18.22
C ASP A 202 18.08 18.26 17.04
N ALA A 203 19.28 18.82 17.03
CA ALA A 203 19.76 19.79 16.05
C ALA A 203 21.15 19.40 15.50
N ASP A 204 21.58 18.16 15.75
CA ASP A 204 22.74 17.58 15.09
C ASP A 204 22.27 16.81 13.84
N PRO A 205 22.66 17.23 12.62
CA PRO A 205 22.21 16.58 11.40
C PRO A 205 22.68 15.13 11.27
N VAL A 206 23.86 14.75 11.80
CA VAL A 206 24.34 13.37 11.76
C VAL A 206 23.49 12.51 12.69
N ASN A 207 23.25 12.98 13.90
CA ASN A 207 22.38 12.29 14.86
C ASN A 207 20.95 12.14 14.32
N LEU A 208 20.42 13.19 13.68
CA LEU A 208 19.12 13.18 13.01
C LEU A 208 19.05 12.09 11.92
N LEU A 209 20.02 12.09 11.01
CA LEU A 209 20.08 11.13 9.90
C LEU A 209 20.28 9.69 10.37
N LEU A 210 21.03 9.46 11.46
CA LEU A 210 21.20 8.12 12.03
C LEU A 210 19.87 7.53 12.54
N ALA A 211 19.00 8.28 13.21
CA ALA A 211 17.66 7.71 13.51
C ALA A 211 16.75 7.66 12.28
N GLY A 212 17.00 8.47 11.25
CA GLY A 212 16.40 8.25 9.93
C GLY A 212 16.73 6.85 9.40
N VAL A 213 18.00 6.46 9.43
CA VAL A 213 18.45 5.10 9.08
C VAL A 213 17.79 4.04 9.97
N ARG A 214 17.72 4.28 11.28
CA ARG A 214 17.04 3.38 12.22
C ARG A 214 15.56 3.16 11.87
N SER A 215 14.83 4.23 11.54
CA SER A 215 13.43 4.13 11.09
C SER A 215 13.30 3.46 9.73
N SER A 216 14.24 3.66 8.81
CA SER A 216 14.27 2.91 7.55
C SER A 216 14.53 1.42 7.75
N LEU A 217 15.30 1.04 8.79
CA LEU A 217 15.47 -0.37 9.15
C LEU A 217 14.21 -0.95 9.78
N ALA A 218 13.47 -0.17 10.58
CA ALA A 218 12.15 -0.57 11.08
C ALA A 218 11.12 -0.71 9.95
N ASP A 219 11.18 0.16 8.94
CA ASP A 219 10.39 0.07 7.72
C ASP A 219 10.66 -1.25 6.98
N TYR A 220 11.94 -1.55 6.73
CA TYR A 220 12.36 -2.85 6.19
C TYR A 220 11.85 -4.03 7.01
N THR A 221 11.93 -3.95 8.34
CA THR A 221 11.40 -5.01 9.23
C THR A 221 9.90 -5.23 9.01
N GLY A 222 9.11 -4.15 8.95
CA GLY A 222 7.68 -4.20 8.67
C GLY A 222 7.34 -4.75 7.28
N MET A 223 8.12 -4.38 6.26
CA MET A 223 7.99 -4.92 4.91
C MET A 223 8.29 -6.42 4.85
N TYR A 224 9.40 -6.86 5.45
CA TYR A 224 9.85 -8.24 5.38
C TYR A 224 8.85 -9.18 6.06
N LEU A 225 8.42 -8.85 7.29
CA LEU A 225 7.40 -9.65 7.98
C LEU A 225 6.05 -9.60 7.26
N GLY A 226 5.69 -8.46 6.65
CA GLY A 226 4.46 -8.33 5.87
C GLY A 226 4.43 -9.26 4.67
N THR A 227 5.55 -9.38 3.95
CA THR A 227 5.71 -10.33 2.83
C THR A 227 5.62 -11.77 3.31
N GLU A 228 6.44 -12.16 4.28
CA GLU A 228 6.51 -13.55 4.76
C GLU A 228 5.17 -14.04 5.30
N LEU A 229 4.45 -13.20 6.06
CA LEU A 229 3.15 -13.56 6.62
C LEU A 229 2.01 -13.45 5.61
N SER A 230 2.11 -12.60 4.58
CA SER A 230 1.19 -12.65 3.44
C SER A 230 1.32 -13.97 2.69
N ASP A 231 2.54 -14.48 2.50
CA ASP A 231 2.77 -15.76 1.84
C ASP A 231 2.20 -16.92 2.67
N VAL A 232 2.30 -16.88 4.00
CA VAL A 232 1.62 -17.83 4.91
C VAL A 232 0.10 -17.85 4.68
N LEU A 233 -0.53 -16.68 4.64
CA LEU A 233 -1.98 -16.56 4.53
C LEU A 233 -2.52 -16.79 3.11
N PHE A 234 -1.73 -16.48 2.08
CA PHE A 234 -2.23 -16.39 0.71
C PHE A 234 -1.49 -17.27 -0.30
N GLY A 235 -0.38 -17.88 0.10
CA GLY A 235 0.48 -18.70 -0.76
C GLY A 235 1.72 -17.93 -1.22
N THR A 236 2.88 -18.58 -1.20
CA THR A 236 4.11 -18.03 -1.78
C THR A 236 3.97 -17.90 -3.31
N PRO A 237 4.19 -16.72 -3.91
CA PRO A 237 4.05 -16.52 -5.36
C PRO A 237 4.89 -17.48 -6.21
N GLN A 238 4.34 -17.89 -7.35
CA GLN A 238 4.99 -18.73 -8.36
C GLN A 238 4.82 -18.11 -9.75
N PRO A 239 5.72 -18.38 -10.73
CA PRO A 239 5.67 -17.74 -12.04
C PRO A 239 4.28 -17.83 -12.69
N VAL A 240 3.73 -16.68 -13.06
CA VAL A 240 2.38 -16.56 -13.62
C VAL A 240 2.36 -15.60 -14.80
N VAL A 241 1.54 -15.93 -15.80
CA VAL A 241 1.36 -15.10 -16.99
C VAL A 241 0.02 -14.39 -16.92
N THR A 242 0.03 -13.07 -17.11
CA THR A 242 -1.16 -12.24 -17.18
C THR A 242 -0.98 -11.07 -18.17
N LYS A 243 -1.81 -10.05 -18.08
CA LYS A 243 -1.74 -8.83 -18.88
C LYS A 243 -1.77 -7.58 -18.00
N ALA A 244 -1.28 -6.47 -18.54
CA ALA A 244 -1.38 -5.17 -17.92
C ALA A 244 -1.82 -4.07 -18.90
N ASN A 245 -2.24 -2.95 -18.32
CA ASN A 245 -2.77 -1.71 -18.91
C ASN A 245 -4.31 -1.72 -19.12
N LEU A 246 -4.93 -0.56 -19.32
CA LEU A 246 -6.38 -0.35 -19.29
C LEU A 246 -7.16 -1.25 -20.26
N GLY A 247 -6.54 -1.76 -21.33
CA GLY A 247 -7.17 -2.71 -22.24
C GLY A 247 -7.51 -4.08 -21.64
N VAL A 248 -7.16 -4.33 -20.37
CA VAL A 248 -7.62 -5.52 -19.62
C VAL A 248 -9.03 -5.35 -19.05
N LEU A 249 -9.59 -4.14 -19.06
CA LEU A 249 -11.00 -3.89 -18.77
C LEU A 249 -11.89 -4.46 -19.88
N LYS A 250 -13.11 -4.84 -19.53
CA LYS A 250 -14.05 -5.52 -20.42
C LYS A 250 -15.41 -4.84 -20.42
N ALA A 251 -15.87 -4.39 -21.58
CA ALA A 251 -17.16 -3.71 -21.70
C ALA A 251 -18.34 -4.61 -21.30
N ASP A 252 -18.27 -5.92 -21.56
CA ASP A 252 -19.35 -6.87 -21.28
C ASP A 252 -19.18 -7.63 -19.95
N ALA A 253 -18.29 -7.16 -19.06
CA ALA A 253 -18.07 -7.71 -17.70
C ALA A 253 -18.33 -6.67 -16.61
N VAL A 254 -18.57 -7.12 -15.37
CA VAL A 254 -18.49 -6.28 -14.17
C VAL A 254 -17.02 -6.04 -13.83
N ASN A 255 -16.48 -4.85 -14.07
CA ASN A 255 -15.09 -4.53 -13.79
C ASN A 255 -14.94 -4.02 -12.35
N ILE A 256 -14.21 -4.77 -11.53
CA ILE A 256 -13.90 -4.42 -10.14
C ILE A 256 -12.39 -4.19 -10.03
N ALA A 257 -12.00 -2.95 -9.74
CA ALA A 257 -10.62 -2.59 -9.48
C ALA A 257 -10.31 -2.76 -7.99
N VAL A 258 -9.42 -3.69 -7.63
CA VAL A 258 -8.83 -3.75 -6.28
C VAL A 258 -7.62 -2.83 -6.24
N HIS A 259 -7.67 -1.82 -5.37
CA HIS A 259 -6.69 -0.74 -5.32
C HIS A 259 -6.24 -0.45 -3.89
N GLY A 260 -4.96 -0.17 -3.71
CA GLY A 260 -4.35 0.08 -2.41
C GLY A 260 -3.22 -0.92 -2.15
N HIS A 261 -3.14 -1.53 -0.97
CA HIS A 261 -1.93 -2.23 -0.50
C HIS A 261 -2.12 -3.61 0.13
N ASN A 262 -3.14 -3.84 0.94
CA ASN A 262 -3.17 -5.00 1.84
C ASN A 262 -3.96 -6.19 1.24
N PRO A 263 -3.33 -7.38 1.06
CA PRO A 263 -3.98 -8.52 0.43
C PRO A 263 -5.13 -9.12 1.27
N LEU A 264 -5.20 -8.81 2.57
CA LEU A 264 -6.28 -9.23 3.45
C LEU A 264 -7.68 -8.94 2.86
N LEU A 265 -7.82 -7.80 2.18
CA LEU A 265 -9.06 -7.41 1.52
C LEU A 265 -9.18 -8.02 0.11
N SER A 266 -8.19 -7.79 -0.74
CA SER A 266 -8.29 -8.09 -2.18
C SER A 266 -8.43 -9.58 -2.47
N GLU A 267 -7.79 -10.44 -1.67
CA GLU A 267 -7.90 -11.89 -1.79
C GLU A 267 -9.34 -12.36 -1.59
N LEU A 268 -10.02 -11.84 -0.56
CA LEU A 268 -11.43 -12.18 -0.31
C LEU A 268 -12.39 -11.54 -1.32
N VAL A 269 -12.08 -10.35 -1.84
CA VAL A 269 -12.85 -9.79 -2.97
C VAL A 269 -12.74 -10.69 -4.21
N CYS A 270 -11.56 -11.27 -4.47
CA CYS A 270 -11.39 -12.24 -5.55
C CYS A 270 -12.22 -13.52 -5.31
N ASP A 271 -12.22 -14.05 -4.08
CA ASP A 271 -13.01 -15.24 -3.73
C ASP A 271 -14.52 -14.97 -3.83
N ALA A 272 -14.98 -13.80 -3.36
CA ALA A 272 -16.36 -13.38 -3.48
C ALA A 272 -16.79 -13.17 -4.94
N ALA A 273 -15.90 -12.66 -5.79
CA ALA A 273 -16.15 -12.50 -7.22
C ALA A 273 -16.34 -13.84 -7.93
N LEU A 274 -15.53 -14.86 -7.59
CA LEU A 274 -15.74 -16.22 -8.11
C LEU A 274 -17.10 -16.76 -7.68
N ALA A 275 -17.47 -16.61 -6.40
CA ALA A 275 -18.73 -17.10 -5.86
C ALA A 275 -19.98 -16.39 -6.43
N LEU A 276 -19.85 -15.12 -6.82
CA LEU A 276 -20.96 -14.29 -7.32
C LEU A 276 -20.97 -14.10 -8.83
N ASN A 277 -20.12 -14.81 -9.58
CA ASN A 277 -20.01 -14.66 -11.03
C ASN A 277 -21.34 -14.92 -11.75
N ASP A 278 -22.09 -15.95 -11.34
CA ASP A 278 -23.40 -16.26 -11.90
C ASP A 278 -24.44 -15.14 -11.66
N ALA A 279 -24.32 -14.43 -10.53
CA ALA A 279 -25.18 -13.29 -10.24
C ALA A 279 -24.88 -12.11 -11.17
N ALA A 280 -23.60 -11.89 -11.50
CA ALA A 280 -23.20 -10.88 -12.49
C ALA A 280 -23.72 -11.22 -13.90
N VAL A 281 -23.63 -12.48 -14.32
CA VAL A 281 -24.18 -12.94 -15.61
C VAL A 281 -25.70 -12.73 -15.66
N LYS A 282 -26.43 -13.08 -14.59
CA LYS A 282 -27.87 -12.82 -14.47
C LYS A 282 -28.22 -11.33 -14.47
N ALA A 283 -27.30 -10.47 -14.04
CA ALA A 283 -27.43 -9.02 -14.10
C ALA A 283 -27.12 -8.41 -15.48
N GLY A 284 -26.72 -9.22 -16.46
CA GLY A 284 -26.48 -8.80 -17.84
C GLY A 284 -25.01 -8.77 -18.27
N ALA A 285 -24.07 -9.00 -17.35
CA ALA A 285 -22.64 -9.05 -17.67
C ALA A 285 -22.28 -10.37 -18.35
N LYS A 286 -22.27 -10.40 -19.68
CA LYS A 286 -22.03 -11.63 -20.47
C LYS A 286 -20.72 -12.32 -20.16
N GLU A 287 -19.69 -11.55 -19.81
CA GLU A 287 -18.36 -12.06 -19.45
C GLU A 287 -18.19 -12.28 -17.92
N GLY A 288 -19.25 -12.13 -17.13
CA GLY A 288 -19.22 -12.30 -15.69
C GLY A 288 -18.49 -11.15 -14.98
N ILE A 289 -17.69 -11.48 -13.97
CA ILE A 289 -16.90 -10.54 -13.18
C ILE A 289 -15.45 -10.51 -13.66
N ASN A 290 -14.92 -9.30 -13.85
CA ASN A 290 -13.54 -9.04 -14.21
C ASN A 290 -12.85 -8.28 -13.05
N ILE A 291 -12.05 -8.98 -12.26
CA ILE A 291 -11.17 -8.32 -11.29
C ILE A 291 -9.92 -7.80 -11.99
N VAL A 292 -9.54 -6.55 -11.69
CA VAL A 292 -8.30 -5.93 -12.15
C VAL A 292 -7.57 -5.27 -10.98
N GLY A 293 -6.24 -5.27 -11.01
CA GLY A 293 -5.41 -4.66 -9.98
C GLY A 293 -5.01 -3.21 -10.28
N VAL A 294 -4.87 -2.40 -9.23
CA VAL A 294 -4.24 -1.08 -9.25
C VAL A 294 -3.32 -0.91 -8.03
N CYS A 295 -2.07 -0.49 -8.24
CA CYS A 295 -1.05 -0.39 -7.18
C CYS A 295 -0.73 -1.73 -6.49
N CYS A 296 -0.30 -1.70 -5.23
CA CYS A 296 0.32 -2.82 -4.53
C CYS A 296 -0.64 -4.00 -4.28
N THR A 297 -1.86 -3.76 -3.81
CA THR A 297 -2.85 -4.84 -3.64
C THR A 297 -3.19 -5.51 -4.99
N GLY A 298 -3.14 -4.74 -6.09
CA GLY A 298 -3.20 -5.26 -7.45
C GLY A 298 -2.01 -6.16 -7.79
N ASN A 299 -0.79 -5.78 -7.39
CA ASN A 299 0.39 -6.62 -7.52
C ASN A 299 0.26 -7.90 -6.67
N GLU A 300 -0.26 -7.84 -5.45
CA GLU A 300 -0.43 -9.02 -4.59
C GLU A 300 -1.30 -10.09 -5.29
N VAL A 301 -2.47 -9.71 -5.81
CA VAL A 301 -3.35 -10.65 -6.52
C VAL A 301 -2.85 -11.01 -7.92
N LEU A 302 -2.03 -10.16 -8.56
CA LEU A 302 -1.29 -10.56 -9.77
C LEU A 302 -0.32 -11.70 -9.43
N MET A 303 0.49 -11.53 -8.39
CA MET A 303 1.58 -12.44 -8.03
C MET A 303 1.06 -13.82 -7.60
N ARG A 304 -0.11 -13.89 -6.98
CA ARG A 304 -0.70 -15.14 -6.47
C ARG A 304 -1.77 -15.76 -7.35
N ARG A 305 -2.54 -14.94 -8.08
CA ARG A 305 -3.72 -15.39 -8.85
C ARG A 305 -3.65 -15.08 -10.34
N GLY A 306 -2.62 -14.35 -10.80
CA GLY A 306 -2.52 -13.92 -12.19
C GLY A 306 -3.56 -12.87 -12.59
N ILE A 307 -4.13 -12.14 -11.63
CA ILE A 307 -5.06 -11.04 -11.92
C ILE A 307 -4.35 -9.95 -12.75
N PRO A 308 -4.98 -9.46 -13.83
CA PRO A 308 -4.38 -8.43 -14.67
C PRO A 308 -4.33 -7.06 -13.98
N LEU A 309 -3.32 -6.25 -14.30
CA LEU A 309 -3.20 -4.87 -13.79
C LEU A 309 -3.83 -3.87 -14.76
N ALA A 310 -4.89 -3.18 -14.37
CA ALA A 310 -5.47 -2.14 -15.21
C ALA A 310 -4.64 -0.85 -15.18
N SER A 311 -4.10 -0.48 -14.01
CA SER A 311 -3.45 0.81 -13.81
C SER A 311 -2.37 0.75 -12.72
N ASN A 312 -1.58 1.82 -12.61
CA ASN A 312 -0.67 2.09 -11.51
C ASN A 312 -1.10 3.36 -10.73
N TYR A 313 -0.23 3.84 -9.83
CA TYR A 313 -0.49 5.02 -9.01
C TYR A 313 -0.87 6.26 -9.84
N LEU A 314 -0.08 6.60 -10.85
CA LEU A 314 -0.25 7.86 -11.57
C LEU A 314 -1.53 7.86 -12.42
N SER A 315 -1.86 6.72 -13.02
CA SER A 315 -2.99 6.60 -13.95
C SER A 315 -4.29 6.10 -13.30
N GLN A 316 -4.38 6.03 -11.97
CA GLN A 316 -5.54 5.43 -11.28
C GLN A 316 -6.89 6.10 -11.62
N GLU A 317 -6.90 7.42 -11.82
CA GLU A 317 -8.08 8.16 -12.27
C GLU A 317 -8.51 7.79 -13.69
N LEU A 318 -7.55 7.44 -14.56
CA LEU A 318 -7.81 7.06 -15.94
C LEU A 318 -8.61 5.76 -16.03
N ALA A 319 -8.50 4.87 -15.04
CA ALA A 319 -9.32 3.67 -14.97
C ALA A 319 -10.82 4.01 -14.87
N ILE A 320 -11.19 4.95 -14.00
CA ILE A 320 -12.58 5.44 -13.89
C ILE A 320 -13.01 6.17 -15.17
N LEU A 321 -12.11 6.99 -15.75
CA LEU A 321 -12.40 7.76 -16.98
C LEU A 321 -12.72 6.89 -18.20
N THR A 322 -12.38 5.59 -18.19
CA THR A 322 -12.86 4.66 -19.22
C THR A 322 -14.37 4.49 -19.21
N GLY A 323 -15.07 4.88 -18.13
CA GLY A 323 -16.49 4.62 -17.94
C GLY A 323 -16.83 3.13 -17.82
N ALA A 324 -15.83 2.25 -17.64
CA ALA A 324 -16.04 0.80 -17.57
C ALA A 324 -15.88 0.20 -16.17
N VAL A 325 -15.20 0.91 -15.25
CA VAL A 325 -15.01 0.45 -13.87
C VAL A 325 -16.31 0.59 -13.09
N ASP A 326 -16.87 -0.52 -12.64
CA ASP A 326 -18.14 -0.54 -11.91
C ASP A 326 -17.91 -0.33 -10.41
N ALA A 327 -16.82 -0.88 -9.88
CA ALA A 327 -16.37 -0.57 -8.52
C ALA A 327 -14.85 -0.42 -8.45
N MET A 328 -14.40 0.55 -7.65
CA MET A 328 -13.01 0.65 -7.20
C MET A 328 -13.00 0.47 -5.68
N VAL A 329 -12.44 -0.65 -5.25
CA VAL A 329 -12.41 -1.08 -3.85
C VAL A 329 -11.05 -0.71 -3.28
N VAL A 330 -11.03 0.11 -2.23
CA VAL A 330 -9.80 0.68 -1.68
C VAL A 330 -9.62 0.36 -0.19
N ASP A 331 -8.38 0.10 0.20
CA ASP A 331 -7.95 -0.01 1.60
C ASP A 331 -7.21 1.25 2.08
N VAL A 332 -5.88 1.31 1.95
CA VAL A 332 -4.98 2.34 2.46
C VAL A 332 -3.89 2.67 1.43
N GLN A 333 -3.31 3.87 1.59
CA GLN A 333 -2.09 4.34 0.94
C GLN A 333 -2.17 4.48 -0.60
N CYS A 334 -1.49 5.49 -1.15
CA CYS A 334 -1.40 5.78 -2.60
C CYS A 334 -2.74 5.90 -3.36
N ILE A 335 -3.86 6.09 -2.65
CA ILE A 335 -5.17 6.33 -3.24
C ILE A 335 -5.38 7.84 -3.36
N MET A 336 -5.55 8.33 -4.58
CA MET A 336 -5.80 9.75 -4.82
C MET A 336 -7.23 10.09 -4.35
N PRO A 337 -7.40 11.04 -3.41
CA PRO A 337 -8.73 11.39 -2.91
C PRO A 337 -9.63 12.06 -3.97
N SER A 338 -9.05 12.52 -5.08
CA SER A 338 -9.78 13.04 -6.25
C SER A 338 -10.70 11.98 -6.88
N LEU A 339 -10.44 10.68 -6.66
CA LEU A 339 -11.34 9.61 -7.06
C LEU A 339 -12.75 9.80 -6.49
N GLY A 340 -12.87 10.40 -5.30
CA GLY A 340 -14.16 10.68 -4.66
C GLY A 340 -15.03 11.66 -5.44
N GLY A 341 -14.42 12.68 -6.06
CA GLY A 341 -15.14 13.60 -6.95
C GLY A 341 -15.33 13.05 -8.36
N LEU A 342 -14.35 12.28 -8.86
CA LEU A 342 -14.39 11.72 -10.20
C LEU A 342 -15.50 10.66 -10.37
N LYS A 343 -15.78 9.85 -9.34
CA LYS A 343 -16.83 8.81 -9.42
C LYS A 343 -18.20 9.38 -9.76
N ASP A 344 -18.53 10.58 -9.31
CA ASP A 344 -19.85 11.22 -9.55
C ASP A 344 -20.07 11.59 -11.02
N CYS A 345 -19.00 11.60 -11.82
CA CYS A 345 -19.09 11.80 -13.27
C CYS A 345 -19.53 10.53 -14.01
N PHE A 346 -19.53 9.37 -13.37
CA PHE A 346 -19.84 8.05 -13.94
C PHE A 346 -20.76 7.24 -12.98
N HIS A 347 -20.88 5.93 -13.20
CA HIS A 347 -21.65 5.02 -12.33
C HIS A 347 -20.77 4.31 -11.29
N THR A 348 -19.45 4.52 -11.32
CA THR A 348 -18.47 3.82 -10.49
C THR A 348 -18.77 3.96 -9.00
N GLU A 349 -18.78 2.84 -8.28
CA GLU A 349 -18.79 2.83 -6.83
C GLU A 349 -17.35 2.83 -6.29
N LEU A 350 -16.93 3.97 -5.72
CA LEU A 350 -15.71 4.03 -4.91
C LEU A 350 -16.05 3.53 -3.49
N ILE A 351 -15.39 2.45 -3.06
CA ILE A 351 -15.69 1.78 -1.79
C ILE A 351 -14.44 1.78 -0.92
N THR A 352 -14.47 2.56 0.17
CA THR A 352 -13.43 2.54 1.20
C THR A 352 -13.71 1.45 2.23
N THR A 353 -12.66 0.85 2.79
CA THR A 353 -12.82 -0.34 3.65
C THR A 353 -12.13 -0.24 5.01
N MET A 354 -11.12 0.63 5.15
CA MET A 354 -10.42 0.78 6.43
C MET A 354 -10.95 1.98 7.22
N SER A 355 -11.16 1.79 8.52
CA SER A 355 -11.67 2.85 9.40
C SER A 355 -10.73 4.07 9.47
N THR A 356 -9.43 3.84 9.25
CA THR A 356 -8.35 4.83 9.22
C THR A 356 -8.17 5.52 7.87
N CYS A 357 -8.86 5.08 6.81
CA CYS A 357 -8.77 5.67 5.47
C CYS A 357 -10.15 5.80 4.83
N LYS A 358 -10.72 7.01 4.89
CA LYS A 358 -12.02 7.36 4.29
C LYS A 358 -11.86 8.50 3.31
N ILE A 359 -12.70 8.49 2.27
CA ILE A 359 -12.71 9.50 1.21
C ILE A 359 -14.13 10.07 1.12
N PRO A 360 -14.33 11.39 1.25
CA PRO A 360 -15.64 12.00 1.03
C PRO A 360 -16.22 11.63 -0.33
N GLY A 361 -17.51 11.32 -0.38
CA GLY A 361 -18.21 10.85 -1.58
C GLY A 361 -18.12 9.34 -1.84
N ALA A 362 -17.17 8.63 -1.21
CA ALA A 362 -17.07 7.19 -1.29
C ALA A 362 -18.10 6.49 -0.38
N SER A 363 -18.57 5.32 -0.82
CA SER A 363 -19.26 4.37 0.05
C SER A 363 -18.24 3.78 1.05
N HIS A 364 -18.70 3.37 2.23
CA HIS A 364 -17.85 2.74 3.23
C HIS A 364 -18.41 1.38 3.64
N VAL A 365 -17.63 0.34 3.41
CA VAL A 365 -17.90 -1.02 3.88
C VAL A 365 -16.73 -1.40 4.77
N GLU A 366 -16.88 -1.13 6.07
CA GLU A 366 -15.80 -1.34 7.03
C GLU A 366 -15.41 -2.82 7.08
N PHE A 367 -14.12 -3.07 6.95
CA PHE A 367 -13.55 -4.40 6.96
C PHE A 367 -13.20 -4.82 8.39
N HIS A 368 -13.70 -5.98 8.79
CA HIS A 368 -13.35 -6.69 10.00
C HIS A 368 -13.07 -8.15 9.64
N THR A 369 -12.05 -8.75 10.25
CA THR A 369 -11.59 -10.13 9.95
C THR A 369 -12.67 -11.16 10.28
N GLU A 370 -13.52 -10.90 11.29
CA GLU A 370 -14.62 -11.78 11.71
C GLU A 370 -15.77 -11.83 10.69
N THR A 371 -15.91 -10.80 9.86
CA THR A 371 -17.01 -10.64 8.88
C THR A 371 -16.49 -10.44 7.46
N ALA A 372 -15.23 -10.77 7.21
CA ALA A 372 -14.49 -10.36 6.02
C ALA A 372 -15.13 -10.91 4.73
N GLY A 373 -15.60 -12.16 4.72
CA GLY A 373 -16.28 -12.78 3.60
C GLY A 373 -17.67 -12.18 3.33
N GLU A 374 -18.42 -11.78 4.36
CA GLU A 374 -19.69 -11.06 4.19
C GLU A 374 -19.45 -9.69 3.54
N ASN A 375 -18.47 -8.94 4.06
CA ASN A 375 -18.11 -7.62 3.55
C ASN A 375 -17.63 -7.71 2.10
N ALA A 376 -16.81 -8.71 1.74
CA ALA A 376 -16.38 -8.95 0.38
C ALA A 376 -17.56 -9.25 -0.57
N ARG A 377 -18.52 -10.10 -0.15
CA ARG A 377 -19.74 -10.37 -0.92
C ARG A 377 -20.59 -9.11 -1.11
N LYS A 378 -20.71 -8.28 -0.07
CA LYS A 378 -21.41 -6.99 -0.15
C LYS A 378 -20.74 -6.03 -1.14
N ILE A 379 -19.42 -5.95 -1.13
CA ILE A 379 -18.63 -5.15 -2.09
C ILE A 379 -18.91 -5.59 -3.53
N VAL A 380 -18.86 -6.90 -3.81
CA VAL A 380 -19.13 -7.43 -5.15
C VAL A 380 -20.58 -7.20 -5.57
N ALA A 381 -21.54 -7.30 -4.65
CA ALA A 381 -22.95 -6.99 -4.92
C ALA A 381 -23.14 -5.52 -5.32
N LEU A 382 -22.48 -4.58 -4.63
CA LEU A 382 -22.49 -3.16 -5.00
C LEU A 382 -21.91 -2.92 -6.41
N ALA A 383 -20.86 -3.64 -6.79
CA ALA A 383 -20.30 -3.58 -8.13
C ALA A 383 -21.26 -4.10 -9.21
N ILE A 384 -21.97 -5.19 -8.94
CA ILE A 384 -23.00 -5.74 -9.85
C ILE A 384 -24.16 -4.73 -10.00
N ASP A 385 -24.56 -4.05 -8.94
CA ASP A 385 -25.60 -3.01 -9.01
C ASP A 385 -25.12 -1.74 -9.72
N ALA A 386 -23.83 -1.41 -9.63
CA ALA A 386 -23.22 -0.36 -10.43
C ALA A 386 -23.21 -0.71 -11.93
N TYR A 387 -22.87 -1.95 -12.29
CA TYR A 387 -22.93 -2.44 -13.68
C TYR A 387 -24.30 -2.20 -14.32
N LYS A 388 -25.40 -2.51 -13.59
CA LYS A 388 -26.76 -2.32 -14.10
C LYS A 388 -27.10 -0.84 -14.40
N ARG A 389 -26.41 0.10 -13.73
CA ARG A 389 -26.59 1.55 -13.91
C ARG A 389 -25.59 2.13 -14.91
N ARG A 390 -24.67 1.33 -15.44
CA ARG A 390 -23.64 1.81 -16.35
C ARG A 390 -24.24 2.35 -17.64
N ASP A 391 -23.84 3.55 -18.00
CA ASP A 391 -24.07 4.08 -19.33
C ASP A 391 -23.06 3.47 -20.32
N HIS A 392 -23.47 2.41 -21.00
CA HIS A 392 -22.64 1.71 -21.98
C HIS A 392 -22.19 2.60 -23.15
N SER A 393 -22.89 3.72 -23.44
CA SER A 393 -22.49 4.64 -24.50
C SER A 393 -21.27 5.49 -24.14
N ARG A 394 -20.95 5.59 -22.85
CA ARG A 394 -19.79 6.34 -22.32
C ARG A 394 -18.57 5.46 -22.09
N VAL A 395 -18.67 4.16 -22.33
CA VAL A 395 -17.54 3.23 -22.21
C VAL A 395 -16.53 3.48 -23.32
N ASN A 396 -15.32 3.84 -22.92
CA ASN A 396 -14.18 4.02 -23.80
C ASN A 396 -12.92 3.38 -23.19
N ILE A 397 -12.68 2.13 -23.57
CA ILE A 397 -11.52 1.36 -23.10
C ILE A 397 -10.43 1.40 -24.18
N PRO A 398 -9.27 2.04 -23.94
CA PRO A 398 -8.12 1.93 -24.83
C PRO A 398 -7.71 0.47 -25.06
N ARG A 399 -7.31 0.11 -26.28
CA ARG A 399 -7.04 -1.30 -26.64
C ARG A 399 -5.61 -1.76 -26.35
N HIS A 400 -4.80 -0.96 -25.66
CA HIS A 400 -3.41 -1.33 -25.37
C HIS A 400 -3.36 -2.28 -24.18
N THR A 401 -2.68 -3.41 -24.38
CA THR A 401 -2.29 -4.34 -23.31
C THR A 401 -0.86 -4.80 -23.53
N THR A 402 -0.23 -5.30 -22.48
CA THR A 402 1.09 -5.95 -22.57
C THR A 402 1.05 -7.24 -21.76
N THR A 403 1.65 -8.31 -22.28
CA THR A 403 1.82 -9.56 -21.52
C THR A 403 2.79 -9.31 -20.37
N VAL A 404 2.41 -9.77 -19.18
CA VAL A 404 3.24 -9.73 -17.98
C VAL A 404 3.55 -11.14 -17.55
N ILE A 405 4.80 -11.41 -17.22
CA ILE A 405 5.20 -12.57 -16.46
C ILE A 405 5.56 -12.05 -15.07
N GLY A 406 4.80 -12.46 -14.06
CA GLY A 406 5.00 -12.12 -12.66
C GLY A 406 5.23 -13.37 -11.82
N GLY A 407 5.07 -13.25 -10.51
CA GLY A 407 5.14 -14.39 -9.59
C GLY A 407 6.55 -14.84 -9.22
N PHE A 408 7.57 -14.01 -9.46
CA PHE A 408 8.96 -14.31 -9.13
C PHE A 408 9.27 -14.02 -7.66
N SER A 409 8.79 -14.87 -6.75
CA SER A 409 9.25 -14.90 -5.36
C SER A 409 10.73 -15.29 -5.27
N ALA A 410 11.39 -15.05 -4.13
CA ALA A 410 12.77 -15.48 -3.92
C ALA A 410 12.90 -17.00 -4.04
N GLU A 411 11.91 -17.73 -3.53
CA GLU A 411 11.78 -19.18 -3.63
C GLU A 411 11.66 -19.64 -5.08
N ALA A 412 10.82 -18.99 -5.89
CA ALA A 412 10.66 -19.32 -7.30
C ALA A 412 11.94 -19.06 -8.10
N ILE A 413 12.68 -17.99 -7.79
CA ILE A 413 13.95 -17.67 -8.47
C ILE A 413 15.04 -18.68 -8.09
N VAL A 414 15.18 -19.02 -6.79
CA VAL A 414 16.19 -19.96 -6.32
C VAL A 414 15.88 -21.41 -6.75
N GLY A 415 14.60 -21.74 -6.91
CA GLY A 415 14.15 -23.06 -7.35
C GLY A 415 14.17 -23.30 -8.87
N ALA A 416 14.36 -22.25 -9.68
CA ALA A 416 14.45 -22.32 -11.15
C ALA A 416 15.86 -22.70 -11.62
#